data_AF-A6G004-F1
#
_entry.id   AF-A6G004-F1
#
_cell.length_a   1.000
_cell.length_b   1.000
_cell.length_c   1.000
_cell.angle_alpha   90.00
_cell.angle_beta   90.00
_cell.angle_gamma   90.00
#
_symmetry.space_group_name_H-M   'P 1'
#
loop_
_entity.id
_entity.type
_entity.pdbx_description
1 polymer ?
#
loop_
_entity_poly.entity_id
_entity_poly.type
_entity_poly.pdbx_seq_one_letter_code
_entity_poly.pdbx_strand_id
1 'polypeptide(L)'
;MLDATNTTTTSSSQAPAAPEIVAISGHVPPIKRRRKAKTIAMKRLTKEELRIGALLYPEKTYWRPESRGECANVARPCPYVSCKYHLYIDVNPRTGSIKINFPDREVWELNNSCALDVAEQGGITLEEVGEILNLTRERIRQVEVRGLMKLKEAGGDDLMSYLMKQ
;
A
#
# COMPACT_ATOMS: atom_id res chain seq x y z
N MET A 1 -53.93 58.12 -47.11
CA MET A 1 -52.48 57.89 -47.26
C MET A 1 -51.82 58.24 -45.94
N LEU A 2 -51.72 57.26 -45.04
CA LEU A 2 -51.11 57.39 -43.72
C LEU A 2 -50.25 56.13 -43.54
N ASP A 3 -48.96 56.24 -43.83
CA ASP A 3 -48.01 55.14 -43.69
C ASP A 3 -47.55 55.03 -42.24
N ALA A 4 -47.79 53.86 -41.66
CA ALA A 4 -47.38 53.48 -40.32
C ALA A 4 -45.89 53.08 -40.34
N THR A 5 -45.04 53.87 -39.69
CA THR A 5 -43.64 53.52 -39.44
C THR A 5 -43.54 52.55 -38.27
N ASN A 6 -43.38 51.26 -38.57
CA ASN A 6 -43.09 50.22 -37.59
C ASN A 6 -41.66 50.37 -37.06
N THR A 7 -41.51 50.60 -35.76
CA THR A 7 -40.21 50.67 -35.06
C THR A 7 -39.77 49.26 -34.69
N THR A 8 -38.79 48.72 -35.40
CA THR A 8 -38.20 47.41 -35.08
C THR A 8 -37.21 47.54 -33.93
N THR A 9 -37.64 47.21 -32.72
CA THR A 9 -36.77 47.00 -31.55
C THR A 9 -35.94 45.74 -31.76
N THR A 10 -34.64 45.88 -32.04
CA THR A 10 -33.68 44.78 -32.07
C THR A 10 -33.17 44.52 -30.65
N SER A 11 -33.71 43.50 -29.97
CA SER A 11 -33.17 43.01 -28.71
C SER A 11 -31.93 42.14 -28.97
N SER A 12 -30.74 42.66 -28.67
CA SER A 12 -29.50 41.89 -28.70
C SER A 12 -29.46 40.93 -27.51
N SER A 13 -29.54 39.63 -27.76
CA SER A 13 -29.29 38.59 -26.76
C SER A 13 -27.78 38.44 -26.53
N GLN A 14 -27.29 38.97 -25.41
CA GLN A 14 -25.92 38.74 -24.96
C GLN A 14 -25.78 37.31 -24.41
N ALA A 15 -24.86 36.54 -24.98
CA ALA A 15 -24.47 35.23 -24.47
C ALA A 15 -23.77 35.37 -23.09
N PRO A 16 -23.94 34.42 -22.16
CA PRO A 16 -23.29 34.48 -20.86
C PRO A 16 -21.76 34.39 -21.04
N ALA A 17 -21.04 35.29 -20.37
CA ALA A 17 -19.59 35.32 -20.36
C ALA A 17 -19.01 34.00 -19.82
N ALA A 18 -17.99 33.47 -20.50
CA ALA A 18 -17.28 32.28 -20.05
C ALA A 18 -16.67 32.51 -18.66
N PRO A 19 -16.61 31.48 -17.79
CA PRO A 19 -16.05 31.63 -16.45
C PRO A 19 -14.58 32.01 -16.55
N GLU A 20 -14.21 33.10 -15.88
CA GLU A 20 -12.86 33.61 -15.81
C GLU A 20 -11.99 32.63 -15.01
N ILE A 21 -11.09 31.92 -15.70
CA ILE A 21 -10.16 30.99 -15.06
C ILE A 21 -9.12 31.82 -14.31
N VAL A 22 -9.31 31.97 -13.00
CA VAL A 22 -8.33 32.63 -12.14
C VAL A 22 -7.06 31.78 -12.09
N ALA A 23 -6.00 32.25 -12.74
CA ALA A 23 -4.70 31.62 -12.71
C ALA A 23 -4.13 31.71 -11.27
N ILE A 24 -4.19 30.61 -10.54
CA ILE A 24 -3.54 30.49 -9.23
C ILE A 24 -2.03 30.57 -9.47
N SER A 25 -1.43 31.72 -9.15
CA SER A 25 0.02 31.93 -9.15
C SER A 25 0.67 31.25 -7.93
N GLY A 26 0.54 29.93 -7.88
CA GLY A 26 1.16 29.08 -6.87
C GLY A 26 2.21 28.17 -7.50
N HIS A 27 3.37 28.06 -6.86
CA HIS A 27 4.27 26.94 -7.11
C HIS A 27 3.53 25.66 -6.71
N VAL A 28 3.00 24.92 -7.69
CA VAL A 28 2.41 23.60 -7.44
C VAL A 28 3.58 22.66 -7.09
N PRO A 29 3.68 22.18 -5.84
CA PRO A 29 4.76 21.27 -5.49
C PRO A 29 4.67 20.03 -6.39
N PRO A 30 5.82 19.49 -6.85
CA PRO A 30 5.81 18.35 -7.75
C PRO A 30 5.10 17.17 -7.08
N ILE A 31 4.23 16.49 -7.83
CA ILE A 31 3.55 15.27 -7.36
C ILE A 31 4.62 14.22 -7.06
N LYS A 32 4.91 13.98 -5.78
CA LYS A 32 5.83 12.94 -5.34
C LYS A 32 5.20 11.57 -5.60
N ARG A 33 5.66 10.90 -6.66
CA ARG A 33 5.22 9.54 -6.98
C ARG A 33 5.88 8.56 -6.00
N ARG A 34 5.07 7.73 -5.34
CA ARG A 34 5.58 6.62 -4.50
C ARG A 34 6.40 5.67 -5.38
N ARG A 35 7.59 5.27 -4.93
CA ARG A 35 8.34 4.19 -5.60
C ARG A 35 7.60 2.88 -5.35
N LYS A 36 7.34 2.14 -6.44
CA LYS A 36 6.67 0.85 -6.35
C LYS A 36 7.59 -0.18 -5.72
N ALA A 37 7.00 -1.15 -5.02
CA ALA A 37 7.70 -2.32 -4.51
C ALA A 37 8.52 -3.01 -5.62
N LYS A 38 9.69 -3.53 -5.25
CA LYS A 38 10.62 -4.21 -6.16
C LYS A 38 10.68 -5.69 -5.81
N THR A 39 10.41 -6.55 -6.79
CA THR A 39 10.58 -7.99 -6.63
C THR A 39 11.95 -8.42 -7.16
N ILE A 40 12.72 -9.10 -6.32
CA ILE A 40 13.94 -9.81 -6.67
C ILE A 40 13.55 -11.26 -6.92
N ALA A 41 13.61 -11.67 -8.19
CA ALA A 41 13.41 -13.06 -8.56
C ALA A 41 14.58 -13.92 -8.09
N MET A 42 14.31 -15.17 -7.72
CA MET A 42 15.37 -16.10 -7.40
C MET A 42 16.13 -16.46 -8.68
N LYS A 43 17.38 -16.01 -8.79
CA LYS A 43 18.25 -16.40 -9.90
C LYS A 43 18.43 -17.91 -9.85
N ARG A 44 18.31 -18.58 -11.01
CA ARG A 44 18.77 -19.97 -11.13
C ARG A 44 20.29 -19.95 -11.04
N LEU A 45 20.81 -20.21 -9.85
CA LEU A 45 22.23 -20.33 -9.61
C LEU A 45 22.69 -21.73 -10.06
N THR A 46 23.87 -21.78 -10.66
CA THR A 46 24.57 -23.04 -10.92
C THR A 46 24.96 -23.71 -9.59
N LYS A 47 25.23 -25.02 -9.62
CA LYS A 47 25.71 -25.75 -8.43
C LYS A 47 26.99 -25.13 -7.85
N GLU A 48 27.87 -24.61 -8.73
CA GLU A 48 29.11 -23.96 -8.31
C GLU A 48 28.86 -22.59 -7.68
N GLU A 49 27.98 -21.76 -8.25
CA GLU A 49 27.58 -20.49 -7.63
C GLU A 49 26.92 -20.70 -6.25
N LEU A 50 26.11 -21.76 -6.08
CA LEU A 50 25.54 -22.13 -4.79
C LEU A 50 26.62 -22.56 -3.79
N ARG A 51 27.59 -23.38 -4.23
CA ARG A 51 28.72 -23.83 -3.39
C ARG A 51 29.56 -22.64 -2.93
N ILE A 52 29.91 -21.73 -3.84
CA ILE A 52 30.65 -20.50 -3.54
C ILE A 52 29.86 -19.64 -2.56
N GLY A 53 28.54 -19.46 -2.79
CA GLY A 53 27.66 -18.72 -1.90
C GLY A 53 27.64 -19.27 -0.47
N ALA A 54 27.51 -20.59 -0.33
CA ALA A 54 27.52 -21.26 0.98
C ALA A 54 28.89 -21.15 1.69
N LEU A 55 29.98 -21.14 0.95
CA LEU A 55 31.33 -20.99 1.51
C LEU A 55 31.63 -19.54 1.94
N LEU A 56 31.17 -18.56 1.16
CA LEU A 56 31.30 -17.13 1.48
C LEU A 56 30.37 -16.70 2.63
N TYR A 57 29.16 -17.25 2.67
CA TYR A 57 28.12 -16.91 3.63
C TYR A 57 27.59 -18.19 4.28
N PRO A 58 28.36 -18.81 5.19
CA PRO A 58 27.90 -20.01 5.89
C PRO A 58 26.63 -19.67 6.68
N GLU A 59 25.68 -20.62 6.69
CA GLU A 59 24.46 -20.48 7.51
C GLU A 59 24.86 -20.33 8.98
N LYS A 60 24.66 -19.12 9.51
CA LYS A 60 24.87 -18.86 10.93
C LYS A 60 23.58 -19.21 11.66
N THR A 61 23.67 -20.13 12.61
CA THR A 61 22.58 -20.36 13.55
C THR A 61 22.56 -19.20 14.54
N TYR A 62 21.69 -18.22 14.28
CA TYR A 62 21.34 -17.20 15.25
C TYR A 62 19.99 -17.57 15.87
N TRP A 63 19.79 -17.16 17.12
CA TRP A 63 18.49 -17.34 17.78
C TRP A 63 17.42 -16.55 17.02
N ARG A 64 16.30 -17.20 16.71
CA ARG A 64 15.15 -16.59 16.04
C ARG A 64 13.89 -16.98 16.82
N PRO A 65 13.03 -16.03 17.18
CA PRO A 65 11.83 -16.33 17.94
C PRO A 65 10.84 -17.13 17.09
N GLU A 66 10.23 -18.13 17.71
CA GLU A 66 9.22 -18.99 17.07
C GLU A 66 7.80 -18.46 17.31
N SER A 67 7.60 -17.84 18.47
CA SER A 67 6.30 -17.35 18.92
C SER A 67 6.25 -15.82 19.05
N ARG A 68 5.04 -15.25 19.06
CA ARG A 68 4.82 -13.82 19.34
C ARG A 68 5.31 -13.45 20.74
N GLY A 69 5.13 -14.32 21.73
CA GLY A 69 5.59 -14.09 23.10
C GLY A 69 7.10 -13.84 23.18
N GLU A 70 7.88 -14.58 22.38
CA GLU A 70 9.33 -14.41 22.32
C GLU A 70 9.77 -13.15 21.55
N CYS A 71 9.02 -12.74 20.52
CA CYS A 71 9.42 -11.62 19.66
C CYS A 71 8.84 -10.26 20.07
N ALA A 72 7.86 -10.22 20.99
CA ALA A 72 7.17 -9.01 21.41
C ALA A 72 8.15 -7.92 21.90
N ASN A 73 9.12 -8.31 22.75
CA ASN A 73 10.06 -7.40 23.40
C ASN A 73 11.40 -7.22 22.66
N VAL A 74 11.51 -7.73 21.42
CA VAL A 74 12.72 -7.53 20.60
C VAL A 74 12.81 -6.07 20.16
N ALA A 75 14.02 -5.55 19.98
CA ALA A 75 14.27 -4.20 19.48
C ALA A 75 13.46 -3.89 18.21
N ARG A 76 12.98 -2.65 18.11
CA ARG A 76 12.29 -2.11 16.93
C ARG A 76 13.17 -1.03 16.27
N PRO A 77 13.20 -0.94 14.93
CA PRO A 77 12.58 -1.86 13.96
C PRO A 77 13.13 -3.29 14.02
N CYS A 78 12.25 -4.26 13.74
CA CYS A 78 12.50 -5.68 13.98
C CYS A 78 13.70 -6.21 13.16
N PRO A 79 14.70 -6.87 13.78
CA PRO A 79 15.86 -7.40 13.07
C PRO A 79 15.52 -8.62 12.20
N TYR A 80 14.41 -9.30 12.48
CA TYR A 80 14.00 -10.52 11.78
C TYR A 80 13.23 -10.20 10.48
N VAL A 81 13.92 -9.60 9.51
CA VAL A 81 13.33 -9.13 8.24
C VAL A 81 12.75 -10.24 7.36
N SER A 82 13.13 -11.50 7.61
CA SER A 82 12.59 -12.69 6.95
C SER A 82 11.36 -13.28 7.65
N CYS A 83 10.82 -12.62 8.68
CA CYS A 83 9.57 -13.00 9.31
C CYS A 83 8.38 -12.74 8.37
N LYS A 84 7.40 -13.65 8.36
CA LYS A 84 6.19 -13.53 7.53
C LYS A 84 5.32 -12.30 7.83
N TYR A 85 5.49 -11.70 9.02
CA TYR A 85 4.77 -10.49 9.45
C TYR A 85 5.59 -9.22 9.29
N HIS A 86 6.79 -9.29 8.72
CA HIS A 86 7.66 -8.14 8.55
C HIS A 86 7.18 -7.26 7.41
N LEU A 87 7.14 -5.94 7.62
CA LEU A 87 6.56 -5.00 6.64
C LEU A 87 7.55 -4.58 5.55
N TYR A 88 8.84 -4.85 5.71
CA TYR A 88 9.86 -4.48 4.73
C TYR A 88 9.96 -5.46 3.54
N ILE A 89 9.94 -6.77 3.85
CA ILE A 89 10.23 -7.85 2.91
C ILE A 89 9.14 -8.90 3.01
N ASP A 90 8.65 -9.34 1.85
CA ASP A 90 7.75 -10.47 1.68
C ASP A 90 8.46 -11.56 0.85
N VAL A 91 8.60 -12.75 1.42
CA VAL A 91 9.28 -13.89 0.80
C VAL A 91 8.22 -14.90 0.35
N ASN A 92 8.18 -15.19 -0.94
CA ASN A 92 7.30 -16.23 -1.46
C ASN A 92 7.86 -17.61 -1.11
N PRO A 93 7.16 -18.43 -0.30
CA PRO A 93 7.69 -19.72 0.15
C PRO A 93 7.78 -20.76 -0.96
N ARG A 94 7.02 -20.60 -2.06
CA ARG A 94 7.01 -21.55 -3.19
C ARG A 94 8.09 -21.23 -4.22
N THR A 95 8.26 -19.96 -4.56
CA THR A 95 9.18 -19.54 -5.63
C THR A 95 10.50 -18.99 -5.11
N GLY A 96 10.59 -18.65 -3.82
CA GLY A 96 11.75 -17.98 -3.21
C GLY A 96 11.95 -16.54 -3.67
N SER A 97 11.00 -15.95 -4.41
CA SER A 97 11.10 -14.55 -4.82
C SER A 97 10.91 -13.63 -3.61
N ILE A 98 11.73 -12.58 -3.53
CA ILE A 98 11.73 -11.61 -2.43
C ILE A 98 11.13 -10.31 -2.94
N LYS A 99 10.03 -9.86 -2.35
CA LYS A 99 9.42 -8.55 -2.62
C LYS A 99 9.83 -7.57 -1.55
N ILE A 100 10.54 -6.51 -1.94
CA ILE A 100 10.88 -5.36 -1.09
C ILE A 100 9.76 -4.34 -1.24
N ASN A 101 9.05 -4.06 -0.16
CA ASN A 101 7.90 -3.15 -0.20
C ASN A 101 8.34 -1.70 -0.41
N PHE A 102 9.41 -1.26 0.25
CA PHE A 102 9.96 0.10 0.16
C PHE A 102 11.40 0.07 -0.36
N PRO A 103 11.63 0.07 -1.68
CA PRO A 103 12.99 -0.02 -2.23
C PRO A 103 13.81 1.28 -2.10
N ASP A 104 13.16 2.37 -1.70
CA ASP A 104 13.73 3.69 -1.43
C ASP A 104 13.98 3.94 0.06
N ARG A 105 13.71 2.96 0.92
CA ARG A 105 13.92 3.07 2.36
C ARG A 105 14.72 1.90 2.89
N GLU A 106 15.46 2.15 3.95
CA GLU A 106 16.13 1.12 4.74
C GLU A 106 15.24 0.67 5.90
N VAL A 107 15.60 -0.46 6.53
CA VAL A 107 14.77 -1.08 7.58
C VAL A 107 14.58 -0.14 8.78
N TRP A 108 15.60 0.65 9.10
CA TRP A 108 15.58 1.62 10.20
C TRP A 108 14.80 2.90 9.90
N GLU A 109 14.42 3.14 8.65
CA GLU A 109 13.63 4.30 8.24
C GLU A 109 12.12 4.00 8.20
N LEU A 110 11.72 2.77 8.55
CA LEU A 110 10.32 2.38 8.60
C LEU A 110 9.67 2.82 9.90
N ASN A 111 8.51 3.48 9.78
CA ASN A 111 7.67 3.81 10.93
C ASN A 111 7.19 2.54 11.66
N ASN A 112 6.83 1.51 10.89
CA ASN A 112 6.34 0.24 11.39
C ASN A 112 7.09 -0.91 10.73
N SER A 113 7.69 -1.80 11.53
CA SER A 113 8.39 -2.98 11.03
C SER A 113 7.58 -4.28 11.09
N CYS A 114 6.52 -4.34 11.91
CA CYS A 114 5.75 -5.56 12.15
C CYS A 114 4.24 -5.32 11.97
N ALA A 115 3.59 -6.18 11.19
CA ALA A 115 2.14 -6.14 11.00
C ALA A 115 1.37 -6.49 12.29
N LEU A 116 1.94 -7.32 13.16
CA LEU A 116 1.31 -7.67 14.44
C LEU A 116 1.30 -6.49 15.42
N ASP A 117 2.37 -5.70 15.46
CA ASP A 117 2.42 -4.49 16.30
C ASP A 117 1.36 -3.47 15.83
N VAL A 118 1.20 -3.32 14.51
CA VAL A 118 0.17 -2.44 13.93
C VAL A 118 -1.23 -2.96 14.26
N ALA A 119 -1.47 -4.26 14.17
CA ALA A 119 -2.77 -4.84 14.49
C ALA A 119 -3.14 -4.70 15.98
N GLU A 120 -2.15 -4.73 16.88
CA GLU A 120 -2.34 -4.56 18.32
C GLU A 120 -2.79 -3.14 18.71
N GLN A 121 -2.49 -2.13 17.86
CA GLN A 121 -2.96 -0.76 18.05
C GLN A 121 -4.46 -0.58 17.75
N GLY A 122 -5.09 -1.57 17.10
CA GLY A 122 -6.51 -1.56 16.79
C GLY A 122 -6.84 -1.07 15.37
N GLY A 123 -8.00 -0.43 15.23
CA GLY A 123 -8.53 -0.01 13.93
C GLY A 123 -7.68 1.08 13.28
N ILE A 124 -7.32 0.86 12.02
CA ILE A 124 -6.59 1.80 11.17
C ILE A 124 -7.34 2.02 9.85
N THR A 125 -7.17 3.19 9.27
CA THR A 125 -7.84 3.58 8.02
C THR A 125 -7.22 2.87 6.80
N LEU A 126 -7.96 2.76 5.70
CA LEU A 126 -7.47 2.15 4.46
C LEU A 126 -6.26 2.91 3.88
N GLU A 127 -6.23 4.21 4.10
CA GLU A 127 -5.14 5.12 3.74
C GLU A 127 -3.87 4.78 4.52
N GLU A 128 -3.96 4.66 5.85
CA GLU A 128 -2.84 4.30 6.73
C GLU A 128 -2.31 2.90 6.40
N VAL A 129 -3.19 1.92 6.20
CA VAL A 129 -2.80 0.57 5.74
C VAL A 129 -2.04 0.64 4.42
N GLY A 130 -2.52 1.46 3.49
CA GLY A 130 -1.88 1.68 2.19
C GLY A 130 -0.48 2.28 2.34
N GLU A 131 -0.29 3.21 3.27
CA GLU A 131 1.02 3.78 3.57
C GLU A 131 1.97 2.77 4.19
N ILE A 132 1.49 1.94 5.11
CA ILE A 132 2.27 0.92 5.80
C ILE A 132 2.72 -0.20 4.86
N LEU A 133 1.89 -0.58 3.88
CA LEU A 133 2.17 -1.69 2.95
C LEU A 133 2.71 -1.24 1.58
N ASN A 134 2.90 0.06 1.38
CA ASN A 134 3.19 0.67 0.08
C ASN A 134 2.19 0.27 -1.02
N LEU A 135 0.90 0.33 -0.70
CA LEU A 135 -0.21 0.03 -1.60
C LEU A 135 -1.10 1.26 -1.76
N THR A 136 -1.83 1.33 -2.86
CA THR A 136 -2.86 2.36 -3.02
C THR A 136 -4.05 2.03 -2.11
N ARG A 137 -4.74 3.07 -1.62
CA ARG A 137 -5.98 2.93 -0.87
C ARG A 137 -6.98 1.99 -1.57
N GLU A 138 -7.18 2.18 -2.86
CA GLU A 138 -8.09 1.35 -3.65
C GLU A 138 -7.64 -0.11 -3.70
N ARG A 139 -6.33 -0.38 -3.73
CA ARG A 139 -5.83 -1.76 -3.67
C ARG A 139 -6.13 -2.41 -2.31
N ILE A 140 -5.98 -1.67 -1.21
CA ILE A 140 -6.35 -2.16 0.12
C ILE A 140 -7.84 -2.47 0.19
N ARG A 141 -8.69 -1.55 -0.26
CA ARG A 141 -10.15 -1.76 -0.33
C ARG A 141 -10.52 -3.03 -1.09
N GLN A 142 -9.87 -3.29 -2.22
CA GLN A 142 -10.09 -4.53 -3.00
C GLN A 142 -9.67 -5.79 -2.24
N VAL A 143 -8.56 -5.74 -1.51
CA VAL A 143 -8.07 -6.86 -0.69
C VAL A 143 -9.04 -7.12 0.46
N GLU A 144 -9.52 -6.08 1.13
CA GLU A 144 -10.51 -6.15 2.19
C GLU A 144 -11.82 -6.80 1.71
N VAL A 145 -12.43 -6.29 0.63
CA VAL A 145 -13.67 -6.85 0.07
C VAL A 145 -13.50 -8.33 -0.28
N ARG A 146 -12.37 -8.69 -0.90
CA ARG A 146 -12.06 -10.09 -1.22
C ARG A 146 -11.85 -10.94 0.04
N GLY A 147 -11.23 -10.37 1.07
CA GLY A 147 -11.04 -11.03 2.37
C GLY A 147 -12.37 -11.34 3.03
N LEU A 148 -13.27 -10.35 3.11
CA LEU A 148 -14.61 -10.50 3.67
C LEU A 148 -15.43 -11.56 2.94
N MET A 149 -15.35 -11.61 1.61
CA MET A 149 -16.02 -12.68 0.82
C MET A 149 -15.51 -14.07 1.20
N LYS A 150 -14.19 -14.25 1.30
CA LYS A 150 -13.60 -15.54 1.69
C LYS A 150 -13.96 -15.95 3.11
N LEU A 151 -14.03 -14.99 4.03
CA LEU A 151 -14.44 -15.24 5.41
C LEU A 151 -15.90 -15.67 5.47
N LYS A 152 -16.78 -15.03 4.68
CA LYS A 152 -18.18 -15.45 4.56
C LYS A 152 -18.31 -16.85 3.98
N GLU A 153 -17.55 -17.19 2.95
CA GLU A 153 -17.55 -18.53 2.35
C GLU A 153 -17.05 -19.61 3.31
N ALA A 154 -16.03 -19.33 4.11
CA ALA A 154 -15.41 -20.30 5.00
C ALA A 154 -16.13 -20.46 6.35
N GLY A 155 -16.64 -19.36 6.92
CA GLY A 155 -17.22 -19.31 8.26
C GLY A 155 -18.73 -19.10 8.32
N GLY A 156 -19.40 -18.96 7.18
CA GLY A 156 -20.84 -18.68 7.10
C GLY A 156 -21.22 -17.31 7.69
N ASP A 157 -22.53 -17.10 7.85
CA ASP A 157 -23.06 -15.83 8.36
C ASP A 157 -22.79 -15.63 9.87
N ASP A 158 -22.60 -16.71 10.63
CA ASP A 158 -22.34 -16.65 12.08
C ASP A 158 -20.98 -16.01 12.41
N LEU A 159 -19.91 -16.43 11.72
CA LEU A 159 -18.58 -15.83 11.90
C LEU A 159 -18.58 -14.34 11.50
N MET A 160 -19.30 -14.01 10.43
CA MET A 160 -19.45 -12.63 9.99
C MET A 160 -20.20 -11.77 11.01
N SER A 161 -21.26 -12.32 11.62
CA SER A 161 -22.02 -11.64 12.67
C SER A 161 -21.20 -11.34 13.92
N TYR A 162 -20.23 -12.21 14.25
CA TYR A 162 -19.32 -12.02 15.36
C TYR A 162 -18.30 -10.91 15.08
N LEU A 163 -17.70 -10.91 13.88
CA LEU A 163 -16.71 -9.91 13.48
C LEU A 163 -17.31 -8.51 13.31
N MET A 164 -18.59 -8.40 12.93
CA MET A 164 -19.29 -7.11 12.79
C MET A 164 -19.78 -6.51 14.12
N LYS A 165 -19.66 -7.25 15.25
CA LYS A 165 -20.10 -6.80 16.58
C LYS A 165 -18.97 -6.18 17.43
N GLN A 166 -17.72 -6.21 16.95
CA GLN A 166 -16.59 -5.49 17.54
C GLN A 166 -16.42 -4.13 16.87
#